data_AF-A0A7W0G863-F1
#
_entry.id   AF-A0A7W0G863-F1
#
_cell.length_a   1.000
_cell.length_b   1.000
_cell.length_c   1.000
_cell.angle_alpha   90.00
_cell.angle_beta   90.00
_cell.angle_gamma   90.00
#
_symmetry.space_group_name_H-M   'P 1'
#
loop_
_entity.id
_entity.type
_entity.pdbx_description
1 polymer ?
#
loop_
_entity_poly.entity_id
_entity_poly.type
_entity_poly.pdbx_seq_one_letter_code
_entity_poly.pdbx_strand_id
1 'polypeptide(L)'
;HYSRGDLERARALHEANLQRARELGFKEPEAGTLGSLSIIAGDQGRAEDAVLLARENVSLARDLGSLQEIAQSLCRAADVLARFRRKADASARLLSCFEGLRERIGVSEAWVARMNEETLAEIRRQLDEPAFAEAWERGRELTVHEAVELALEELAQPG
;
A
#
# COMPACT_ATOMS: atom_id res chain seq x y z
N HIS A 1 -12.56 16.56 0.80
CA HIS A 1 -12.68 16.24 -0.64
C HIS A 1 -11.77 17.16 -1.42
N TYR A 2 -10.67 16.64 -1.97
CA TYR A 2 -9.82 17.39 -2.89
C TYR A 2 -10.59 17.63 -4.20
N SER A 3 -10.47 18.82 -4.78
CA SER A 3 -11.04 19.06 -6.11
C SER A 3 -10.25 18.29 -7.16
N ARG A 4 -10.84 17.98 -8.33
CA ARG A 4 -10.10 17.37 -9.45
C ARG A 4 -8.83 18.16 -9.81
N GLY A 5 -8.86 19.49 -9.69
CA GLY A 5 -7.69 20.34 -9.91
C GLY A 5 -6.59 20.13 -8.87
N ASP A 6 -6.95 19.86 -7.62
CA ASP A 6 -5.98 19.59 -6.55
C ASP A 6 -5.27 18.24 -6.75
N LEU A 7 -6.01 17.21 -7.20
CA LEU A 7 -5.45 15.89 -7.51
C LEU A 7 -4.48 15.94 -8.70
N GLU A 8 -4.83 16.67 -9.77
CA GLU A 8 -3.94 16.85 -10.93
C GLU A 8 -2.66 17.60 -10.57
N ARG A 9 -2.76 18.63 -9.73
CA ARG A 9 -1.60 19.39 -9.27
C ARG A 9 -0.72 18.55 -8.33
N ALA A 10 -1.32 17.77 -7.44
CA ALA A 10 -0.60 16.86 -6.57
C ALA A 10 0.16 15.82 -7.40
N ARG A 11 -0.49 15.20 -8.39
CA ARG A 11 0.13 14.26 -9.32
C ARG A 11 1.36 14.86 -10.01
N ALA A 12 1.22 16.01 -10.66
CA ALA A 12 2.33 16.63 -11.38
C ALA A 12 3.51 16.96 -10.46
N LEU A 13 3.24 17.40 -9.23
CA LEU A 13 4.28 17.66 -8.23
C LEU A 13 5.00 16.36 -7.81
N HIS A 14 4.24 15.29 -7.54
CA HIS A 14 4.81 14.01 -7.16
C HIS A 14 5.58 13.33 -8.30
N GLU A 15 5.12 13.42 -9.55
CA GLU A 15 5.84 12.90 -10.73
C GLU A 15 7.19 13.63 -10.92
N ALA A 16 7.21 14.96 -10.78
CA ALA A 16 8.45 15.75 -10.83
C ALA A 16 9.40 15.40 -9.69
N ASN A 17 8.88 15.20 -8.46
CA ASN A 17 9.68 14.77 -7.32
C ASN A 17 10.23 13.36 -7.51
N LEU A 18 9.44 12.43 -8.07
CA LEU A 18 9.87 11.06 -8.36
C LEU A 18 11.03 11.05 -9.35
N GLN A 19 10.91 11.82 -10.44
CA GLN A 19 11.97 11.92 -11.43
C GLN A 19 13.26 12.51 -10.84
N ARG A 20 13.15 13.58 -10.05
CA ARG A 20 14.31 14.17 -9.37
C ARG A 20 14.95 13.22 -8.36
N ALA A 21 14.14 12.51 -7.56
CA ALA A 21 14.65 11.53 -6.59
C ALA A 21 15.41 10.40 -7.29
N ARG A 22 14.91 9.91 -8.43
CA ARG A 22 15.58 8.90 -9.27
C ARG A 22 16.90 9.41 -9.84
N GLU A 23 16.91 10.62 -10.38
CA GLU A 23 18.12 11.26 -10.93
C GLU A 23 19.21 11.45 -9.87
N LEU A 24 18.81 11.77 -8.64
CA LEU A 24 19.74 11.99 -7.51
C LEU A 24 20.06 10.72 -6.70
N GLY A 25 19.41 9.59 -7.01
CA GLY A 25 19.59 8.33 -6.28
C GLY A 25 19.01 8.32 -4.85
N PHE A 26 18.06 9.20 -4.54
CA PHE A 26 17.47 9.32 -3.20
C PHE A 26 16.30 8.34 -3.02
N LYS A 27 16.63 7.15 -2.50
CA LYS A 27 15.73 6.01 -2.45
C LYS A 27 14.57 6.13 -1.44
N GLU A 28 14.80 6.71 -0.26
CA GLU A 28 13.70 6.93 0.72
C GLU A 28 12.65 7.94 0.21
N PRO A 29 13.01 9.15 -0.28
CA PRO A 29 12.05 10.04 -0.91
C PRO A 29 11.35 9.45 -2.13
N GLU A 30 12.05 8.60 -2.91
CA GLU A 30 11.48 7.87 -4.03
C GLU A 30 10.35 6.93 -3.55
N ALA A 31 10.58 6.15 -2.50
CA ALA A 31 9.59 5.24 -1.92
C ALA A 31 8.34 5.97 -1.41
N GLY A 32 8.52 7.03 -0.60
CA GLY A 32 7.40 7.83 -0.10
C GLY A 32 6.57 8.49 -1.21
N THR A 33 7.25 8.91 -2.29
CA THR A 33 6.59 9.51 -3.46
C THR A 33 5.77 8.48 -4.25
N LEU A 34 6.32 7.28 -4.49
CA LEU A 34 5.60 6.19 -5.15
C LEU A 34 4.34 5.81 -4.38
N GLY A 35 4.44 5.68 -3.05
CA GLY A 35 3.29 5.37 -2.20
C GLY A 35 2.21 6.46 -2.24
N SER A 36 2.59 7.74 -2.29
CA SER A 36 1.62 8.84 -2.40
C SER A 36 0.93 8.84 -3.77
N LEU A 37 1.69 8.58 -4.85
CA LEU A 37 1.16 8.50 -6.21
C LEU A 37 0.18 7.33 -6.39
N SER A 38 0.40 6.18 -5.73
CA SER A 38 -0.53 5.04 -5.83
C SER A 38 -1.91 5.39 -5.27
N ILE A 39 -1.96 6.09 -4.14
CA ILE A 39 -3.21 6.56 -3.53
C ILE A 39 -3.89 7.61 -4.41
N ILE A 40 -3.15 8.60 -4.91
CA ILE A 40 -3.69 9.63 -5.81
C ILE A 40 -4.25 8.99 -7.08
N ALA A 41 -3.56 8.01 -7.67
CA ALA A 41 -4.05 7.27 -8.83
C ALA A 41 -5.36 6.54 -8.52
N GLY A 42 -5.45 5.90 -7.36
CA GLY A 42 -6.67 5.24 -6.90
C GLY A 42 -7.85 6.21 -6.74
N ASP A 43 -7.62 7.38 -6.13
CA ASP A 43 -8.63 8.42 -5.94
C ASP A 43 -9.07 9.08 -7.25
N GLN A 44 -8.21 9.06 -8.27
CA GLN A 44 -8.53 9.48 -9.64
C GLN A 44 -9.21 8.38 -10.46
N GLY A 45 -9.39 7.18 -9.93
CA GLY A 45 -9.95 6.03 -10.64
C GLY A 45 -9.00 5.39 -11.66
N ARG A 46 -7.70 5.73 -11.61
CA ARG A 46 -6.65 5.14 -12.45
C ARG A 46 -6.14 3.85 -11.80
N ALA A 47 -6.98 2.82 -11.82
CA ALA A 47 -6.75 1.55 -11.13
C ALA A 47 -5.41 0.89 -11.51
N GLU A 48 -5.09 0.79 -12.81
CA GLU A 48 -3.84 0.16 -13.26
C GLU A 48 -2.59 0.94 -12.83
N ASP A 49 -2.65 2.27 -12.88
CA ASP A 49 -1.54 3.11 -12.41
C ASP A 49 -1.33 2.93 -10.90
N ALA A 50 -2.41 2.85 -10.11
CA ALA A 50 -2.32 2.61 -8.67
C ALA A 50 -1.63 1.28 -8.35
N VAL A 51 -1.95 0.22 -9.11
CA VAL A 51 -1.34 -1.11 -8.96
C VAL A 51 0.15 -1.08 -9.31
N LEU A 52 0.51 -0.45 -10.44
CA LEU A 52 1.91 -0.33 -10.86
C LEU A 52 2.74 0.45 -9.82
N LEU A 53 2.24 1.60 -9.37
CA LEU A 53 2.91 2.45 -8.40
C LEU A 53 3.05 1.79 -7.03
N ALA A 54 2.03 1.07 -6.56
CA ALA A 54 2.11 0.30 -5.32
C ALA A 54 3.15 -0.83 -5.41
N ARG A 55 3.22 -1.52 -6.55
CA ARG A 55 4.21 -2.59 -6.78
C ARG A 55 5.63 -2.06 -6.80
N GLU A 56 5.86 -0.92 -7.47
CA GLU A 56 7.16 -0.24 -7.45
C GLU A 56 7.52 0.22 -6.02
N ASN A 57 6.55 0.73 -5.25
CA ASN A 57 6.77 1.12 -3.86
C ASN A 57 7.21 -0.08 -2.99
N VAL A 58 6.51 -1.22 -3.07
CA VAL A 58 6.86 -2.44 -2.30
C VAL A 58 8.24 -2.97 -2.70
N SER A 59 8.55 -3.01 -4.01
CA SER A 59 9.87 -3.46 -4.47
C SER A 59 10.99 -2.57 -3.95
N LEU A 60 10.80 -1.25 -3.97
CA LEU A 60 11.80 -0.32 -3.48
C LEU A 60 11.94 -0.37 -1.95
N ALA A 61 10.84 -0.51 -1.22
CA ALA A 61 10.86 -0.66 0.23
C ALA A 61 11.61 -1.94 0.67
N ARG A 62 11.45 -3.04 -0.08
CA ARG A 62 12.24 -4.26 0.10
C ARG A 62 13.73 -4.00 -0.09
N ASP A 63 14.11 -3.30 -1.17
CA ASP A 63 15.51 -3.03 -1.50
C ASP A 63 16.16 -2.07 -0.48
N LEU A 64 15.38 -1.16 0.10
CA LEU A 64 15.79 -0.27 1.19
C LEU A 64 15.99 -1.01 2.52
N GLY A 65 15.23 -2.08 2.77
CA GLY A 65 15.30 -2.87 4.00
C GLY A 65 14.78 -2.16 5.27
N SER A 66 14.28 -0.93 5.15
CA SER A 66 13.71 -0.19 6.28
C SER A 66 12.36 -0.80 6.66
N LEU A 67 12.22 -1.25 7.91
CA LEU A 67 10.95 -1.79 8.42
C LEU A 67 9.80 -0.78 8.36
N GLN A 68 10.10 0.52 8.48
CA GLN A 68 9.11 1.58 8.36
C GLN A 68 8.61 1.70 6.91
N GLU A 69 9.52 1.74 5.94
CA GLU A 69 9.15 1.80 4.52
C GLU A 69 8.39 0.56 4.09
N ILE A 70 8.81 -0.62 4.56
CA ILE A 70 8.11 -1.87 4.29
C ILE A 70 6.69 -1.80 4.85
N ALA A 71 6.52 -1.49 6.14
CA ALA A 71 5.20 -1.39 6.75
C ALA A 71 4.27 -0.44 5.98
N GLN A 72 4.75 0.77 5.66
CA GLN A 72 3.94 1.73 4.90
C GLN A 72 3.62 1.25 3.47
N SER A 73 4.54 0.53 2.81
CA SER A 73 4.26 -0.05 1.50
C SER A 73 3.20 -1.15 1.55
N LEU A 74 3.18 -1.96 2.63
CA LEU A 74 2.21 -3.05 2.80
C LEU A 74 0.78 -2.53 3.00
N CYS A 75 0.58 -1.47 3.80
CA CYS A 75 -0.77 -0.92 3.99
C CYS A 75 -1.31 -0.25 2.72
N ARG A 76 -0.45 0.40 1.92
CA ARG A 76 -0.84 0.95 0.61
C ARG A 76 -1.14 -0.15 -0.41
N ALA A 77 -0.34 -1.22 -0.43
CA ALA A 77 -0.60 -2.39 -1.28
C ALA A 77 -1.93 -3.06 -0.91
N ALA A 78 -2.24 -3.17 0.38
CA ALA A 78 -3.53 -3.68 0.85
C ALA A 78 -4.71 -2.83 0.32
N ASP A 79 -4.66 -1.50 0.48
CA ASP A 79 -5.70 -0.60 -0.06
C ASP A 79 -5.95 -0.84 -1.56
N VAL A 80 -4.86 -0.88 -2.34
CA VAL A 80 -4.93 -1.09 -3.78
C VAL A 80 -5.49 -2.47 -4.15
N LEU A 81 -5.07 -3.53 -3.45
CA LEU A 81 -5.54 -4.89 -3.68
C LEU A 81 -7.04 -5.04 -3.34
N ALA A 82 -7.49 -4.45 -2.23
CA ALA A 82 -8.90 -4.45 -1.86
C ALA A 82 -9.74 -3.68 -2.90
N ARG A 83 -9.38 -2.43 -3.20
CA ARG A 83 -10.19 -1.54 -4.04
C ARG A 83 -10.20 -1.90 -5.52
N PHE A 84 -9.05 -2.32 -6.06
CA PHE A 84 -8.87 -2.40 -7.52
C PHE A 84 -8.62 -3.81 -8.06
N ARG A 85 -8.18 -4.75 -7.22
CA ARG A 85 -7.98 -6.16 -7.62
C ARG A 85 -9.00 -7.12 -7.00
N ARG A 86 -9.85 -6.64 -6.08
CA ARG A 86 -10.79 -7.46 -5.32
C ARG A 86 -10.12 -8.64 -4.60
N LYS A 87 -8.87 -8.44 -4.16
CA LYS A 87 -8.06 -9.44 -3.46
C LYS A 87 -8.13 -9.23 -1.95
N ALA A 88 -9.34 -9.27 -1.41
CA ALA A 88 -9.59 -8.96 0.01
C ALA A 88 -8.86 -9.91 0.99
N ASP A 89 -8.65 -11.19 0.62
CA ASP A 89 -7.86 -12.14 1.43
C ASP A 89 -6.42 -11.65 1.62
N ALA A 90 -5.72 -11.40 0.52
CA ALA A 90 -4.36 -10.88 0.55
C ALA A 90 -4.30 -9.52 1.26
N SER A 91 -5.25 -8.63 0.96
CA SER A 91 -5.34 -7.33 1.62
C SER A 91 -5.48 -7.44 3.15
N ALA A 92 -6.30 -8.36 3.66
CA ALA A 92 -6.46 -8.59 5.10
C ALA A 92 -5.17 -9.12 5.73
N ARG A 93 -4.49 -10.05 5.05
CA ARG A 93 -3.19 -10.60 5.50
C ARG A 93 -2.12 -9.51 5.59
N LEU A 94 -2.05 -8.64 4.59
CA LEU A 94 -1.09 -7.52 4.55
C LEU A 94 -1.36 -6.48 5.63
N LEU A 95 -2.63 -6.10 5.86
CA LEU A 95 -2.98 -5.16 6.94
C LEU A 95 -2.69 -5.75 8.33
N SER A 96 -2.96 -7.03 8.53
CA SER A 96 -2.66 -7.71 9.79
C SER A 96 -1.15 -7.73 10.07
N CYS A 97 -0.34 -8.04 9.06
CA CYS A 97 1.13 -7.95 9.16
C CYS A 97 1.60 -6.51 9.44
N PHE A 98 1.02 -5.52 8.76
CA PHE A 98 1.29 -4.10 9.00
C PHE A 98 1.03 -3.71 10.46
N GLU A 99 -0.09 -4.12 11.06
CA GLU A 99 -0.40 -3.81 12.46
C GLU A 99 0.66 -4.39 13.42
N GLY A 100 1.05 -5.65 13.22
CA GLY A 100 2.13 -6.27 14.01
C GLY A 100 3.47 -5.54 13.85
N LEU A 101 3.79 -5.06 12.65
CA LEU A 101 4.98 -4.24 12.40
C LEU A 101 4.90 -2.88 13.09
N ARG A 102 3.74 -2.22 13.01
CA ARG A 102 3.49 -0.92 13.63
C ARG A 102 3.70 -0.97 15.13
N GLU A 103 3.15 -1.99 15.79
CA GLU A 103 3.33 -2.22 17.23
C GLU A 103 4.80 -2.44 17.60
N ARG A 104 5.54 -3.19 16.78
CA ARG A 104 6.96 -3.47 17.01
C ARG A 104 7.87 -2.25 16.83
N ILE A 105 7.55 -1.39 15.85
CA ILE A 105 8.36 -0.21 15.49
C ILE A 105 7.98 1.00 16.37
N GLY A 106 6.77 1.03 16.93
CA GLY A 106 6.29 2.10 17.80
C GLY A 106 5.92 3.40 17.08
N VAL A 107 5.74 3.35 15.75
CA VAL A 107 5.38 4.51 14.92
C VAL A 107 3.90 4.44 14.58
N SER A 108 3.16 5.52 14.79
CA SER A 108 1.74 5.62 14.43
C SER A 108 1.49 6.92 13.68
N GLU A 109 1.21 6.82 12.38
CA GLU A 109 0.95 7.97 11.54
C GLU A 109 -0.56 8.14 11.30
N ALA A 110 -1.09 9.35 11.51
CA ALA A 110 -2.53 9.61 11.49
C ALA A 110 -3.18 9.37 10.12
N TRP A 111 -2.44 9.56 9.02
CA TRP A 111 -2.96 9.30 7.68
C TRP A 111 -3.18 7.80 7.41
N VAL A 112 -2.40 6.93 8.07
CA VAL A 112 -2.52 5.47 7.94
C VAL A 112 -3.80 4.96 8.60
N ALA A 113 -4.19 5.54 9.74
CA ALA A 113 -5.38 5.12 10.46
C ALA A 113 -6.64 5.23 9.58
N ARG A 114 -6.86 6.39 8.96
CA ARG A 114 -8.00 6.61 8.07
C ARG A 114 -7.98 5.67 6.85
N MET A 115 -6.82 5.54 6.20
CA MET A 115 -6.67 4.68 5.03
C MET A 115 -6.97 3.21 5.37
N ASN A 116 -6.45 2.73 6.51
CA ASN A 116 -6.69 1.36 6.96
C ASN A 116 -8.15 1.12 7.33
N GLU A 117 -8.85 2.09 7.92
CA GLU A 117 -10.29 2.00 8.17
C GLU A 117 -11.09 1.85 6.86
N GLU A 118 -10.79 2.69 5.85
CA GLU A 118 -11.41 2.60 4.52
C GLU A 118 -11.09 1.26 3.83
N THR A 119 -9.85 0.80 3.94
CA THR A 119 -9.42 -0.52 3.41
C THR A 119 -10.14 -1.68 4.10
N LEU A 120 -10.24 -1.67 5.43
CA LEU A 120 -10.95 -2.69 6.21
C LEU A 120 -12.45 -2.72 5.87
N ALA A 121 -13.05 -1.55 5.63
CA ALA A 121 -14.43 -1.49 5.16
C ALA A 121 -14.59 -2.17 3.78
N GLU A 122 -13.65 -1.95 2.86
CA GLU A 122 -13.68 -2.62 1.55
C GLU A 122 -13.44 -4.14 1.66
N ILE A 123 -12.50 -4.58 2.48
CA ILE A 123 -12.27 -6.01 2.77
C ILE A 123 -13.55 -6.67 3.29
N ARG A 124 -14.22 -6.05 4.26
CA ARG A 124 -15.46 -6.57 4.86
C ARG A 124 -16.67 -6.53 3.93
N ARG A 125 -16.60 -5.80 2.81
CA ARG A 125 -17.60 -5.89 1.74
C ARG A 125 -17.39 -7.11 0.84
N GLN A 126 -16.20 -7.69 0.86
CA GLN A 126 -15.80 -8.78 -0.03
C GLN A 126 -15.68 -10.13 0.70
N LEU A 127 -15.35 -10.12 1.98
CA LEU A 127 -15.25 -11.31 2.83
C LEU A 127 -16.35 -11.32 3.89
N ASP A 128 -16.81 -12.53 4.24
CA ASP A 128 -17.57 -12.74 5.46
C ASP A 128 -16.65 -12.76 6.69
N GLU A 129 -17.26 -12.70 7.89
CA GLU A 129 -16.50 -12.62 9.14
C GLU A 129 -15.55 -13.82 9.36
N PRO A 130 -15.93 -15.08 9.09
CA PRO A 130 -15.00 -16.20 9.23
C PRO A 130 -13.81 -16.12 8.27
N ALA A 131 -14.02 -15.80 6.99
CA ALA A 131 -12.92 -15.68 6.03
C ALA A 131 -12.01 -14.49 6.36
N PHE A 132 -12.58 -13.38 6.81
CA PHE A 132 -11.80 -12.25 7.31
C PHE A 132 -10.94 -12.64 8.50
N ALA A 133 -11.52 -13.30 9.51
CA ALA A 133 -10.79 -13.73 10.70
C ALA A 133 -9.64 -14.68 10.35
N GLU A 134 -9.88 -15.67 9.49
CA GLU A 134 -8.84 -16.60 9.03
C GLU A 134 -7.71 -15.88 8.28
N ALA A 135 -8.04 -14.98 7.35
CA ALA A 135 -7.05 -14.19 6.63
C ALA A 135 -6.26 -13.28 7.60
N TRP A 136 -6.94 -12.70 8.60
CA TRP A 136 -6.30 -11.86 9.61
C TRP A 136 -5.33 -12.66 10.49
N GLU A 137 -5.68 -13.87 10.93
CA GLU A 137 -4.78 -14.79 11.64
C GLU A 137 -3.55 -15.11 10.79
N ARG A 138 -3.74 -15.56 9.55
CA ARG A 138 -2.64 -15.87 8.62
C ARG A 138 -1.72 -14.67 8.39
N GLY A 139 -2.27 -13.45 8.41
CA GLY A 139 -1.48 -12.23 8.29
C GLY A 139 -0.56 -11.94 9.49
N ARG A 140 -0.97 -12.33 10.71
CA ARG A 140 -0.14 -12.16 11.91
C ARG A 140 1.06 -13.11 11.94
N GLU A 141 0.92 -14.25 11.27
CA GLU A 141 1.97 -15.26 11.16
C GLU A 141 2.99 -14.94 10.06
N LEU A 142 2.68 -13.99 9.16
CA LEU A 142 3.59 -13.60 8.08
C LEU A 142 4.86 -12.96 8.64
N THR A 143 5.99 -13.44 8.15
CA THR A 143 7.24 -12.68 8.22
C THR A 143 7.17 -11.47 7.30
N VAL A 144 8.04 -10.49 7.55
CA VAL A 144 8.18 -9.30 6.69
C VAL A 144 8.45 -9.69 5.23
N HIS A 145 9.30 -10.71 5.04
CA HIS A 145 9.65 -11.19 3.71
C HIS A 145 8.43 -11.80 2.99
N GLU A 146 7.68 -12.68 3.66
CA GLU A 146 6.49 -13.31 3.06
C GLU A 146 5.40 -12.29 2.75
N ALA A 147 5.22 -11.27 3.59
CA ALA A 147 4.26 -10.19 3.32
C ALA A 147 4.65 -9.37 2.09
N VAL A 148 5.95 -9.08 1.92
CA VAL A 148 6.46 -8.39 0.72
C VAL A 148 6.26 -9.23 -0.54
N GLU A 149 6.60 -10.52 -0.51
CA GLU A 149 6.42 -11.41 -1.66
C GLU A 149 4.93 -11.57 -2.01
N LEU A 150 4.06 -11.77 -1.01
CA LEU A 150 2.61 -11.82 -1.21
C LEU A 150 2.10 -10.55 -1.90
N ALA A 151 2.53 -9.37 -1.45
CA ALA A 151 2.13 -8.10 -2.06
C ALA A 151 2.60 -8.01 -3.52
N LEU A 152 3.86 -8.37 -3.81
CA LEU A 152 4.42 -8.31 -5.17
C LEU A 152 3.75 -9.30 -6.13
N GLU A 153 3.43 -10.50 -5.67
CA GLU A 153 2.74 -11.53 -6.43
C GLU A 153 1.31 -11.10 -6.77
N GLU A 154 0.54 -10.66 -5.78
CA GLU A 154 -0.86 -10.28 -5.98
C GLU A 154 -1.02 -9.00 -6.81
N LEU A 155 -0.08 -8.05 -6.69
CA LEU A 155 -0.08 -6.84 -7.54
C LEU A 155 0.35 -7.13 -8.99
N ALA A 156 1.10 -8.21 -9.24
CA ALA A 156 1.51 -8.62 -10.58
C ALA A 156 0.43 -9.42 -11.33
N GLN A 157 -0.54 -9.98 -10.62
CA GLN A 157 -1.65 -10.71 -11.23
C GLN A 157 -2.61 -9.76 -11.95
N PRO A 158 -3.12 -10.14 -13.14
CA PRO A 158 -4.20 -9.39 -13.79
C PRO A 158 -5.47 -9.42 -12.92
N GLY A 159 -6.22 -8.32 -12.94
CA GLY A 159 -7.51 -8.17 -12.26
C GLY A 159 -8.66 -8.86 -12.99
#